data_AF-A0A1B6EEX9-F1
#
_entry.id   AF-A0A1B6EEX9-F1
#
_cell.length_a   1.000
_cell.length_b   1.000
_cell.length_c   1.000
_cell.angle_alpha   90.00
_cell.angle_beta   90.00
_cell.angle_gamma   90.00
#
_symmetry.space_group_name_H-M   'P 1'
#
loop_
_entity.id
_entity.type
_entity.pdbx_description
1 polymer ?
#
loop_
_entity_poly.entity_id
_entity_poly.type
_entity_poly.pdbx_seq_one_letter_code
_entity_poly.pdbx_strand_id
1 'polypeptide(L)'
;MGRLEHWAHRLFPRYTFDDCLDKIEKLGTKRPVQNYLRRIRLGMEDEYTSNMDDQNDEPPLSIQVVDPFDELVGQGSSQPVQPTMTLSSEQRERMLRNRLLAEERRLVRMKAHHEKQMLLDNTSENNMINESAPEMHQVLSINETEIC
;
A
#
# COMPACT_ATOMS: atom_id res chain seq x y z
N MET A 1 16.84 10.46 6.14
CA MET A 1 16.25 11.66 6.77
C MET A 1 16.84 12.98 6.26
N GLY A 2 18.10 13.03 5.83
CA GLY A 2 18.76 14.30 5.44
C GLY A 2 18.05 15.16 4.38
N ARG A 3 17.28 14.58 3.44
CA ARG A 3 16.53 15.37 2.45
C ARG A 3 15.45 16.26 3.09
N LEU A 4 14.69 15.74 4.05
CA LEU A 4 13.62 16.48 4.71
C LEU A 4 14.18 17.53 5.68
N GLU A 5 15.28 17.19 6.35
CA GLU A 5 16.02 18.11 7.21
C GLU A 5 16.64 19.27 6.42
N HIS A 6 17.25 18.98 5.27
CA HIS A 6 17.76 19.99 4.37
C HIS A 6 16.64 20.90 3.82
N TRP A 7 15.52 20.30 3.39
CA TRP A 7 14.34 21.06 2.97
C TRP A 7 13.83 22.00 4.07
N ALA A 8 13.79 21.52 5.32
CA ALA A 8 13.40 22.33 6.46
C ALA A 8 14.38 23.49 6.71
N HIS A 9 15.69 23.25 6.64
CA HIS A 9 16.71 24.31 6.76
C HIS A 9 16.63 25.35 5.64
N ARG A 10 16.22 24.98 4.42
CA ARG A 10 16.00 25.94 3.33
C ARG A 10 14.84 26.89 3.62
N LEU A 11 13.77 26.40 4.25
CA LEU A 11 12.61 27.21 4.62
C LEU A 11 12.86 28.03 5.89
N PHE A 12 13.53 27.43 6.86
CA PHE A 12 13.73 28.01 8.19
C PHE A 12 15.19 27.80 8.65
N PRO A 13 16.16 28.58 8.11
CA PRO A 13 17.59 28.37 8.39
C PRO A 13 18.01 28.56 9.86
N ARG A 14 17.15 29.21 10.66
CA ARG A 14 17.40 29.52 12.07
C ARG A 14 16.70 28.56 13.04
N TYR A 15 15.97 27.58 12.53
CA TYR A 15 15.21 26.63 13.33
C TYR A 15 15.84 25.25 13.24
N THR A 16 15.74 24.48 14.32
CA THR A 16 16.07 23.05 14.26
C THR A 16 15.02 22.30 13.45
N PHE A 17 15.35 21.08 13.05
CA PHE A 17 14.41 20.24 12.32
C PHE A 17 13.11 19.99 13.11
N ASP A 18 13.23 19.70 14.41
CA ASP A 18 12.08 19.45 15.28
C ASP A 18 11.21 20.72 15.44
N ASP A 19 11.83 21.89 15.62
CA ASP A 19 11.09 23.16 15.67
C ASP A 19 10.33 23.46 14.37
N CYS A 20 10.88 23.04 13.22
CA CYS A 20 10.20 23.15 11.92
C CYS A 20 8.98 22.23 11.86
N LEU A 21 9.09 20.99 12.33
CA LEU A 21 7.98 20.04 12.36
C LEU A 21 6.85 20.53 13.27
N ASP A 22 7.18 21.01 14.47
CA ASP A 22 6.23 21.59 15.41
C ASP A 22 5.42 22.75 14.80
N LYS A 23 6.09 23.59 14.01
CA LYS A 23 5.42 24.69 13.30
C LYS A 23 4.50 24.20 12.19
N ILE A 24 4.94 23.21 11.41
CA ILE A 24 4.15 22.63 10.32
C ILE A 24 2.90 21.95 10.88
N GLU A 25 3.03 21.18 11.97
CA GLU A 25 1.91 20.54 12.65
C GLU A 25 0.86 21.58 13.09
N LYS A 26 1.31 22.66 13.76
CA LYS A 26 0.44 23.77 14.16
C LYS A 26 -0.22 24.45 12.96
N LEU A 27 0.51 24.67 11.86
CA LEU A 27 -0.02 25.27 10.63
C LEU A 27 -1.09 24.40 9.97
N GLY A 28 -0.95 23.07 9.99
CA GLY A 28 -1.91 22.13 9.39
C GLY A 28 -3.31 22.18 10.01
N THR A 29 -3.43 22.68 11.25
CA THR A 29 -4.72 22.87 11.91
C THR A 29 -5.49 24.11 11.42
N LYS A 30 -4.81 25.05 10.75
CA LYS A 30 -5.44 26.30 10.30
C LYS A 30 -6.36 26.03 9.12
N ARG A 31 -7.62 26.48 9.23
CA ARG A 31 -8.62 26.41 8.16
C ARG A 31 -8.14 26.85 6.77
N PRO A 32 -7.43 27.98 6.59
CA PRO A 32 -6.93 28.36 5.26
C PRO A 32 -5.99 27.31 4.66
N VAL A 33 -5.08 26.73 5.46
CA VAL A 33 -4.16 25.66 5.02
C VAL A 33 -4.93 24.40 4.64
N GLN A 34 -5.92 24.02 5.47
CA GLN A 34 -6.77 22.86 5.19
C GLN A 34 -7.63 23.03 3.93
N ASN A 35 -8.17 24.23 3.69
CA ASN A 35 -8.89 24.54 2.46
C ASN A 35 -7.98 24.39 1.24
N TYR A 36 -6.76 24.95 1.30
CA TYR A 36 -5.78 24.86 0.22
C TYR A 36 -5.34 23.41 -0.05
N LEU A 37 -5.05 22.62 0.99
CA LEU A 37 -4.76 21.19 0.86
C LEU A 37 -5.91 20.41 0.21
N ARG A 38 -7.16 20.72 0.56
CA ARG A 38 -8.34 20.11 -0.08
C ARG A 38 -8.38 20.42 -1.58
N ARG A 39 -8.05 21.64 -1.97
CA ARG A 39 -8.01 22.05 -3.38
C ARG A 39 -6.94 21.32 -4.18
N ILE A 40 -5.71 21.23 -3.64
CA ILE A 40 -4.62 20.45 -4.26
C ILE A 40 -5.05 18.99 -4.45
N ARG A 41 -5.66 18.37 -3.43
CA ARG A 41 -6.13 16.98 -3.51
C ARG A 41 -7.21 16.77 -4.57
N LEU A 42 -8.01 17.80 -4.86
CA LEU A 42 -9.03 17.81 -5.90
C LEU A 42 -8.47 18.21 -7.29
N GLY A 43 -7.18 18.49 -7.41
CA GLY A 43 -6.55 18.95 -8.64
C GLY A 43 -6.94 20.39 -9.03
N MET A 44 -7.45 21.18 -8.07
CA MET A 44 -7.83 22.58 -8.26
C MET A 44 -6.67 23.49 -7.82
N GLU A 45 -5.60 23.52 -8.60
CA GLU A 45 -4.47 24.44 -8.33
C GLU A 45 -4.92 25.90 -8.47
N ASP A 46 -4.47 26.74 -7.54
CA ASP A 46 -4.63 28.19 -7.66
C ASP A 46 -3.75 28.70 -8.80
N GLU A 47 -4.34 29.48 -9.72
CA GLU A 47 -3.62 30.13 -10.84
C GLU A 47 -2.40 30.96 -10.39
N TYR A 48 -2.35 31.33 -9.11
CA TYR A 48 -1.24 32.06 -8.49
C TYR A 48 0.10 31.30 -8.54
N THR A 49 0.10 29.96 -8.64
CA THR A 49 1.34 29.17 -8.78
C THR A 49 1.77 28.96 -10.23
N SER A 50 0.89 29.21 -11.22
CA SER A 50 1.25 29.11 -12.66
C SER A 50 1.80 30.41 -13.24
N ASN A 51 1.52 31.58 -12.64
CA ASN A 51 1.83 32.89 -13.23
C ASN A 51 3.21 33.47 -12.87
N MET A 52 4.19 32.64 -12.47
CA MET A 52 5.56 33.06 -12.18
C MET A 52 6.59 32.43 -13.14
N ASP A 53 6.19 32.01 -14.34
CA ASP A 53 7.13 31.98 -15.46
C ASP A 53 6.43 32.01 -16.83
N ASP A 54 7.01 32.85 -17.67
CA ASP A 54 7.12 32.72 -19.13
C ASP A 54 6.04 33.25 -20.08
N GLN A 55 6.33 34.45 -20.62
CA GLN A 55 5.94 34.86 -21.97
C GLN A 55 6.84 34.19 -23.03
N ASN A 56 6.84 32.86 -23.14
CA ASN A 56 7.35 32.19 -24.33
C ASN A 56 6.39 31.11 -24.81
N ASP A 57 5.97 31.23 -26.06
CA ASP A 57 5.28 30.20 -26.82
C ASP A 57 6.23 29.01 -27.08
N GLU A 58 6.47 28.17 -26.08
CA GLU A 58 7.12 26.85 -26.27
C GLU A 58 6.42 25.80 -25.38
N PRO A 59 6.05 24.61 -25.92
CA PRO A 59 5.36 23.59 -25.13
C PRO A 59 6.17 23.19 -23.89
N PRO A 60 5.53 23.02 -22.72
CA PRO A 60 6.23 22.88 -21.46
C PRO A 60 6.96 21.53 -21.42
N LEU A 61 8.26 21.56 -21.72
CA LEU A 61 9.16 20.53 -21.25
C LEU A 61 9.17 20.64 -19.73
N SER A 62 8.85 19.55 -19.05
CA SER A 62 8.96 19.44 -17.60
C SER A 62 10.39 19.82 -17.17
N ILE A 63 10.59 21.07 -16.77
CA ILE A 63 11.83 21.51 -16.14
C ILE A 63 11.89 20.78 -14.80
N GLN A 64 12.52 19.61 -14.79
CA GLN A 64 12.99 19.03 -13.55
C GLN A 64 14.06 19.98 -13.04
N VAL A 65 13.68 20.93 -12.18
CA VAL A 65 14.65 21.71 -11.42
C VAL A 65 15.34 20.72 -10.49
N VAL A 66 16.39 20.08 -11.00
CA VAL A 66 17.25 19.19 -10.22
C VAL A 66 17.92 20.07 -9.18
N ASP A 67 17.55 19.89 -7.91
CA ASP A 67 18.16 20.63 -6.80
C ASP A 67 19.68 20.36 -6.84
N PRO A 68 20.54 21.40 -6.90
CA PRO A 68 21.99 21.23 -6.86
C PRO A 68 22.49 20.36 -5.69
N PHE A 69 21.72 20.26 -4.60
CA PHE A 69 22.02 19.37 -3.48
C PHE A 69 21.55 17.91 -3.69
N ASP A 70 20.50 17.66 -4.49
CA ASP A 70 20.11 16.30 -4.88
C ASP A 70 21.21 15.61 -5.70
N GLU A 71 21.98 16.38 -6.46
CA GLU A 71 23.18 15.90 -7.16
C GLU A 71 24.30 15.49 -6.18
N LEU A 72 24.49 16.26 -5.09
CA LEU A 72 25.53 16.02 -4.08
C LEU A 72 25.19 14.86 -3.12
N VAL A 73 23.92 14.74 -2.70
CA VAL A 73 23.43 13.56 -1.95
C VAL A 73 23.54 12.29 -2.80
N GLY A 74 23.37 12.43 -4.12
CA GLY A 74 23.57 11.36 -5.09
C GLY A 74 25.02 10.92 -5.31
N GLN A 75 26.01 11.72 -4.87
CA GLN A 75 27.43 11.34 -4.90
C GLN A 75 27.89 10.66 -3.61
N GLY A 76 27.34 11.03 -2.44
CA GLY A 76 27.70 10.45 -1.14
C GLY A 76 27.01 9.13 -0.80
N SER A 77 25.95 8.80 -1.52
CA SER A 77 25.30 7.49 -1.53
C SER A 77 25.29 7.01 -2.98
N SER A 78 25.76 5.79 -3.23
CA SER A 78 25.72 5.14 -4.55
C SER A 78 24.48 5.52 -5.36
N GLN A 79 24.68 6.38 -6.38
CA GLN A 79 23.78 6.74 -7.49
C GLN A 79 22.26 6.83 -7.23
N PRO A 80 21.63 7.99 -7.49
CA PRO A 80 20.28 8.07 -8.01
C PRO A 80 20.39 8.22 -9.52
N VAL A 81 20.18 7.10 -10.20
CA VAL A 81 19.94 7.05 -11.65
C VAL A 81 18.75 7.96 -11.96
N GLN A 82 18.92 8.85 -12.93
CA GLN A 82 17.83 9.50 -13.65
C GLN A 82 16.74 8.47 -14.00
N PRO A 83 15.44 8.82 -13.93
CA PRO A 83 14.36 7.93 -14.36
C PRO A 83 14.31 7.90 -15.90
N THR A 84 15.36 7.39 -16.54
CA THR A 84 15.16 6.72 -17.82
C THR A 84 14.43 5.44 -17.48
N MET A 85 13.20 5.29 -17.97
CA MET A 85 12.40 4.07 -17.82
C MET A 85 13.00 2.92 -18.67
N THR A 86 14.25 2.58 -18.42
CA THR A 86 14.88 1.39 -18.96
C THR A 86 15.19 0.48 -17.78
N LEU A 87 14.33 -0.53 -17.58
CA LEU A 87 14.51 -1.54 -16.55
C LEU A 87 15.90 -2.15 -16.74
N SER A 88 16.76 -2.02 -15.73
CA SER A 88 18.09 -2.67 -15.71
C SER A 88 17.94 -4.16 -16.02
N SER A 89 18.92 -4.75 -16.70
CA SER A 89 18.91 -6.18 -17.03
C SER A 89 18.63 -7.04 -15.80
N GLU A 90 19.23 -6.68 -14.67
CA GLU A 90 19.02 -7.34 -13.38
C GLU A 90 17.58 -7.16 -12.85
N GLN A 91 16.99 -5.97 -12.97
CA GLN A 91 15.60 -5.74 -12.59
C GLN A 91 14.63 -6.54 -13.46
N ARG A 92 14.90 -6.64 -14.77
CA ARG A 92 14.11 -7.43 -15.71
C ARG A 92 14.15 -8.92 -15.34
N GLU A 93 15.32 -9.44 -14.99
CA GLU A 93 15.48 -10.82 -14.51
C GLU A 93 14.71 -11.07 -13.20
N ARG A 94 14.81 -10.15 -12.23
CA ARG A 94 14.06 -10.24 -10.97
C ARG A 94 12.55 -10.23 -11.19
N MET A 95 12.05 -9.42 -12.12
CA MET A 95 10.63 -9.39 -12.47
C MET A 95 10.19 -10.67 -13.17
N LEU A 96 10.98 -11.21 -14.10
CA LEU A 96 10.68 -12.50 -14.74
C LEU A 96 10.63 -13.63 -13.71
N ARG A 97 11.59 -13.66 -12.77
CA ARG A 97 11.62 -14.63 -11.68
C ARG A 97 10.41 -14.50 -10.76
N ASN A 98 10.06 -13.29 -10.31
CA ASN A 98 8.88 -13.06 -9.47
C ASN A 98 7.57 -13.39 -10.19
N ARG A 99 7.49 -13.10 -11.50
CA ARG A 99 6.34 -13.43 -12.35
C ARG A 99 6.12 -14.95 -12.39
N LEU A 100 7.16 -15.73 -12.67
CA LEU A 100 7.08 -17.19 -12.71
C LEU A 100 6.69 -17.78 -11.35
N LEU A 101 7.33 -17.30 -10.27
CA LEU A 101 7.04 -17.77 -8.93
C LEU A 101 5.59 -17.44 -8.50
N ALA A 102 5.08 -16.26 -8.88
CA ALA A 102 3.71 -15.87 -8.59
C ALA A 102 2.69 -16.74 -9.36
N GLU A 103 2.99 -17.08 -10.61
CA GLU A 103 2.16 -17.94 -11.43
C GLU A 103 2.09 -19.37 -10.87
N GLU A 104 3.23 -19.94 -10.47
CA GLU A 104 3.28 -21.25 -9.81
C GLU A 104 2.48 -21.24 -8.49
N ARG A 105 2.69 -20.23 -7.65
CA ARG A 105 1.93 -20.06 -6.39
C ARG A 105 0.44 -19.89 -6.62
N ARG A 106 0.03 -19.31 -7.75
CA ARG A 106 -1.38 -19.17 -8.11
C ARG A 106 -1.96 -20.52 -8.54
N LEU A 107 -1.25 -21.28 -9.36
CA LEU A 107 -1.68 -22.61 -9.81
C LEU A 107 -1.83 -23.58 -8.64
N VAL A 108 -0.88 -23.61 -7.70
CA VAL A 108 -0.99 -24.46 -6.49
C VAL A 108 -2.21 -24.07 -5.66
N ARG A 109 -2.46 -22.77 -5.45
CA ARG A 109 -3.64 -22.30 -4.72
C ARG A 109 -4.95 -22.66 -5.41
N MET A 110 -5.01 -22.50 -6.74
CA MET A 110 -6.18 -22.90 -7.53
C MET A 110 -6.42 -24.41 -7.47
N LYS A 111 -5.36 -25.22 -7.60
CA LYS A 111 -5.46 -26.67 -7.53
C LYS A 111 -5.88 -27.15 -6.15
N ALA A 112 -5.28 -26.62 -5.08
CA ALA A 112 -5.66 -26.96 -3.71
C ALA A 112 -7.10 -26.54 -3.39
N HIS A 113 -7.55 -25.39 -3.90
CA HIS A 113 -8.94 -24.98 -3.78
C HIS A 113 -9.89 -25.93 -4.53
N HIS A 114 -9.54 -26.31 -5.76
CA HIS A 114 -10.32 -27.23 -6.57
C HIS A 114 -10.38 -28.64 -5.96
N GLU A 115 -9.26 -29.17 -5.48
CA GLU A 115 -9.18 -30.46 -4.79
C GLU A 115 -10.00 -30.45 -3.50
N LYS A 116 -9.89 -29.38 -2.70
CA LYS A 116 -10.73 -29.19 -1.50
C LYS A 116 -12.22 -29.16 -1.85
N GLN A 117 -12.59 -28.51 -2.96
CA GLN A 117 -13.97 -28.46 -3.43
C GLN A 117 -14.47 -29.85 -3.85
N MET A 118 -13.69 -30.59 -4.63
CA MET A 118 -14.00 -31.99 -5.01
C MET A 118 -14.10 -32.94 -3.81
N LEU A 119 -13.27 -32.75 -2.76
CA LEU A 119 -13.37 -33.53 -1.53
C LEU A 119 -14.64 -33.21 -0.73
N LEU A 120 -15.07 -31.95 -0.72
CA LEU A 120 -16.33 -31.54 -0.10
C LEU A 120 -17.52 -32.15 -0.84
N ASP A 121 -17.50 -32.13 -2.18
CA ASP A 121 -18.55 -32.71 -3.02
C ASP A 121 -18.63 -34.24 -2.86
N ASN A 122 -17.48 -34.95 -2.84
CA ASN A 122 -17.42 -36.40 -2.60
C ASN A 122 -17.82 -36.81 -1.16
N THR A 123 -17.60 -35.95 -0.16
CA THR A 123 -18.02 -36.21 1.22
C THR A 123 -19.55 -36.08 1.34
N SER A 124 -20.15 -35.13 0.61
CA SER A 124 -21.60 -35.00 0.51
C SER A 124 -22.27 -36.19 -0.20
N GLU A 125 -21.63 -36.78 -1.22
CA GLU A 125 -22.16 -38.00 -1.87
C GLU A 125 -22.04 -39.25 -0.98
N ASN A 126 -20.95 -39.42 -0.22
CA ASN A 126 -20.81 -40.57 0.71
C ASN A 126 -21.74 -40.48 1.93
N ASN A 127 -22.15 -39.28 2.34
CA ASN A 127 -23.06 -39.10 3.48
C ASN A 127 -24.53 -39.40 3.14
N MET A 128 -24.89 -39.59 1.86
CA MET A 128 -26.23 -40.01 1.44
C MET A 128 -26.43 -41.54 1.41
N ILE A 129 -25.38 -42.34 1.60
CA ILE A 129 -25.46 -43.82 1.56
C ILE A 129 -25.64 -44.43 2.97
N ASN A 130 -25.33 -43.69 4.04
CA ASN A 130 -25.24 -44.23 5.41
C ASN A 130 -26.46 -43.94 6.31
N GLU A 131 -27.57 -43.44 5.77
CA GLU A 131 -28.74 -43.01 6.56
C GLU A 131 -29.88 -44.04 6.57
N SER A 132 -29.57 -45.34 6.65
CA SER A 132 -30.59 -46.39 6.76
C SER A 132 -30.30 -47.37 7.90
N ALA A 133 -30.46 -46.91 9.14
CA ALA A 133 -30.77 -47.76 10.29
C ALA A 133 -31.42 -46.89 11.40
N PRO A 134 -32.64 -47.20 11.87
CA PRO A 134 -33.28 -46.42 12.92
C PRO A 134 -32.76 -46.84 14.30
N GLU A 135 -32.30 -45.88 15.10
CA GLU A 135 -31.84 -46.10 16.48
C GLU A 135 -32.99 -45.92 17.47
N MET A 136 -33.20 -46.92 18.32
CA MET A 136 -34.29 -47.03 19.30
C MET A 136 -34.07 -46.13 20.51
N HIS A 137 -35.07 -45.31 20.84
CA HIS A 137 -35.12 -44.44 22.03
C HIS A 137 -34.92 -45.22 23.34
N GLN A 138 -34.05 -44.71 24.22
CA GLN A 138 -34.15 -44.93 25.67
C GLN A 138 -34.38 -43.62 26.40
N VAL A 139 -35.50 -43.57 27.11
CA VAL A 139 -35.97 -42.44 27.92
C VAL A 139 -35.37 -42.61 29.33
N LEU A 140 -34.55 -41.67 29.78
CA LEU A 140 -34.18 -41.54 31.18
C LEU A 140 -35.22 -40.66 31.87
N SER A 141 -36.01 -41.23 32.77
CA SER A 141 -36.77 -40.47 33.76
C SER A 141 -36.32 -40.91 35.14
N ILE A 142 -35.58 -40.01 35.79
CA ILE A 142 -35.18 -40.06 37.19
C ILE A 142 -36.41 -39.65 38.00
N ASN A 143 -36.89 -40.52 38.88
CA ASN A 143 -37.76 -40.11 39.98
C ASN A 143 -37.13 -40.62 41.28
N GLU A 144 -36.61 -39.69 42.07
CA GLU A 144 -36.33 -39.89 43.49
C GLU A 144 -37.63 -40.16 44.24
N THR A 145 -37.62 -41.18 45.10
CA THR A 145 -38.49 -41.21 46.27
C THR A 145 -37.80 -41.97 47.40
N GLU A 146 -37.75 -41.31 48.54
CA GLU A 146 -37.36 -41.79 49.86
C GLU A 146 -37.98 -43.15 50.20
N ILE A 147 -37.36 -43.89 51.14
CA ILE A 147 -37.99 -44.38 52.38
C ILE A 147 -36.97 -45.20 53.21
N CYS A 148 -36.84 -44.76 54.46
CA CYS A 148 -36.44 -45.44 55.71
C CYS A 148 -35.21 -46.37 55.78
#